data_AF-A0A3D2A5R4-F1
#
_entry.id   AF-A0A3D2A5R4-F1
#
_cell.length_a   1.000
_cell.length_b   1.000
_cell.length_c   1.000
_cell.angle_alpha   90.00
_cell.angle_beta   90.00
_cell.angle_gamma   90.00
#
_symmetry.space_group_name_H-M   'P 1'
#
loop_
_entity.id
_entity.type
_entity.pdbx_description
1 polymer ?
#
loop_
_entity_poly.entity_id
_entity_poly.type
_entity_poly.pdbx_seq_one_letter_code
_entity_poly.pdbx_strand_id
1 'polypeptide(L)'
;MQLSSDSSSYRLNPNLADNSVVCLMAPTASGKTALAYELYDTGRYELISVDSALIYREMNIGTAKPTTKELARYPHHLVDIIDPVQSYSVAEFVSDVARLIEACHQNGKIPLLVGGTMMYYMALLDGLSPVPDSDEAVRLRVEQWRQEDGIDALYGYLEKVDPISHRRLNATDTQRITRAVEVYLQTDTAISDWQQQPKQALAHNTDQQWHALAVMPERSWLHQRIEQRLDIMWQEGLVAEVLGLLERHSLTPNMPSMRCVGYRQVLEYLVQIEHPVFEYSHLDKALFYDAFLTPSSQDQVAVSTSERQRLACQQMQNKALYATRQLAKRQYTWLRKLTQLPTLSDTWVDSTHSLAHPNDRQAVHPITLQTFDTMAHVRDYLY
;
A
#
# COMPACT_ATOMS: atom_id res chain seq x y z
N MET A 1 -38.42 26.82 23.08
CA MET A 1 -38.40 27.48 21.76
C MET A 1 -37.15 28.35 21.74
N GLN A 2 -36.28 28.14 20.75
CA GLN A 2 -34.94 28.72 20.58
C GLN A 2 -33.89 28.41 21.65
N LEU A 3 -33.10 27.37 21.38
CA LEU A 3 -31.70 27.31 21.80
C LEU A 3 -30.87 27.39 20.52
N SER A 4 -30.19 28.52 20.38
CA SER A 4 -29.10 28.75 19.44
C SER A 4 -28.01 27.72 19.65
N SER A 5 -27.77 26.89 18.63
CA SER A 5 -26.49 26.22 18.48
C SER A 5 -25.79 26.87 17.29
N ASP A 6 -24.79 27.69 17.60
CA ASP A 6 -23.77 28.09 16.65
C ASP A 6 -23.07 26.82 16.18
N SER A 7 -23.59 26.22 15.11
CA SER A 7 -22.78 25.39 14.23
C SER A 7 -21.82 26.34 13.53
N SER A 8 -20.54 26.27 13.87
CA SER A 8 -19.50 26.87 13.04
C SER A 8 -19.68 26.28 11.65
N SER A 9 -20.28 27.06 10.76
CA SER A 9 -20.48 26.70 9.37
C SER A 9 -19.11 26.67 8.73
N TYR A 10 -18.45 25.52 8.83
CA TYR A 10 -17.37 25.16 7.93
C TYR A 10 -17.99 25.15 6.53
N ARG A 11 -17.93 26.29 5.85
CA ARG A 11 -18.29 26.36 4.43
C ARG A 11 -17.23 25.54 3.73
N LEU A 12 -17.62 24.33 3.30
CA LEU A 12 -16.84 23.46 2.44
C LEU A 12 -16.38 24.23 1.21
N ASN A 13 -15.21 23.88 0.66
CA ASN A 13 -14.67 24.60 -0.49
C ASN A 13 -15.71 24.56 -1.62
N PRO A 14 -16.31 25.71 -1.98
CA PRO A 14 -17.40 25.76 -2.95
C PRO A 14 -16.93 25.39 -4.37
N ASN A 15 -15.61 25.20 -4.55
CA ASN A 15 -15.00 24.86 -5.83
C ASN A 15 -14.81 23.36 -6.06
N LEU A 16 -15.02 22.49 -5.08
CA LEU A 16 -15.03 21.04 -5.37
C LEU A 16 -16.37 20.72 -6.05
N ALA A 17 -16.34 20.16 -7.25
CA ALA A 17 -17.55 19.70 -7.94
C ALA A 17 -18.08 18.39 -7.31
N ASP A 18 -19.37 18.09 -7.44
CA ASP A 18 -19.94 16.88 -6.82
C ASP A 18 -19.50 15.58 -7.51
N ASN A 19 -19.02 15.66 -8.76
CA ASN A 19 -18.37 14.56 -9.48
C ASN A 19 -16.86 14.45 -9.17
N SER A 20 -16.39 15.09 -8.09
CA SER A 20 -14.97 15.02 -7.71
C SER A 20 -14.59 13.66 -7.13
N VAL A 21 -13.31 13.30 -7.25
CA VAL A 21 -12.67 12.17 -6.58
C VAL A 21 -11.43 12.70 -5.87
N VAL A 22 -11.35 12.57 -4.54
CA VAL A 22 -10.25 13.13 -3.76
C VAL A 22 -9.30 12.03 -3.31
N CYS A 23 -8.03 12.13 -3.68
CA CYS A 23 -6.96 11.24 -3.25
C CYS A 23 -6.11 11.93 -2.17
N LEU A 24 -6.21 11.46 -0.92
CA LEU A 24 -5.38 11.91 0.19
C LEU A 24 -4.18 10.97 0.38
N MET A 25 -3.05 11.36 -0.20
CA MET A 25 -1.84 10.54 -0.28
C MET A 25 -0.78 11.06 0.70
N ALA A 26 -0.36 10.23 1.64
CA ALA A 26 0.70 10.61 2.57
C ALA A 26 1.40 9.38 3.18
N PRO A 27 2.65 9.52 3.67
CA PRO A 27 3.36 8.44 4.34
C PRO A 27 2.63 7.88 5.58
N THR A 28 2.98 6.67 6.02
CA THR A 28 2.49 6.14 7.31
C THR A 28 2.80 7.09 8.47
N ALA A 29 1.96 7.11 9.51
CA ALA A 29 2.06 8.00 10.69
C ALA A 29 1.87 9.52 10.43
N SER A 30 1.43 9.94 9.24
CA SER A 30 1.23 11.36 8.89
C SER A 30 -0.07 12.00 9.37
N GLY A 31 -1.02 11.23 9.95
CA GLY A 31 -2.30 11.76 10.45
C GLY A 31 -3.48 11.76 9.47
N LYS A 32 -3.37 11.05 8.33
CA LYS A 32 -4.44 10.93 7.31
C LYS A 32 -5.82 10.59 7.89
N THR A 33 -5.87 9.59 8.76
CA THR A 33 -7.13 9.06 9.31
C THR A 33 -7.90 10.11 10.10
N ALA A 34 -7.21 10.97 10.87
CA ALA A 34 -7.86 12.04 11.63
C ALA A 34 -8.53 13.06 10.69
N LEU A 35 -7.82 13.49 9.64
CA LEU A 35 -8.40 14.39 8.63
C LEU A 35 -9.55 13.73 7.86
N ALA A 36 -9.45 12.43 7.56
CA ALA A 36 -10.51 11.68 6.91
C ALA A 36 -11.81 11.68 7.74
N TYR A 37 -11.70 11.53 9.07
CA TYR A 37 -12.85 11.61 9.98
C TYR A 37 -13.46 13.02 9.99
N GLU A 38 -12.63 14.06 10.07
CA GLU A 38 -13.09 15.46 10.02
C GLU A 38 -13.88 15.74 8.72
N LEU A 39 -13.35 15.28 7.58
CA LEU A 39 -14.01 15.43 6.29
C LEU A 39 -15.30 14.59 6.21
N TYR A 40 -15.31 13.36 6.71
CA TYR A 40 -16.51 12.53 6.74
C TYR A 40 -17.65 13.16 7.56
N ASP A 41 -17.33 13.75 8.72
CA ASP A 41 -18.31 14.41 9.59
C ASP A 41 -18.99 15.63 8.93
N THR A 42 -18.43 16.17 7.83
CA THR A 42 -19.12 17.20 7.02
C THR A 42 -20.34 16.66 6.26
N GLY A 43 -20.47 15.34 6.15
CA GLY A 43 -21.53 14.66 5.42
C GLY A 43 -21.35 14.68 3.89
N ARG A 44 -20.28 15.26 3.36
CA ARG A 44 -20.04 15.33 1.91
C ARG A 44 -19.24 14.14 1.36
N TYR A 45 -18.47 13.45 2.19
CA TYR A 45 -17.51 12.45 1.76
C TYR A 45 -17.88 11.03 2.18
N GLU A 46 -17.46 10.06 1.37
CA GLU A 46 -17.40 8.63 1.73
C GLU A 46 -15.95 8.14 1.68
N LEU A 47 -15.53 7.31 2.64
CA LEU A 47 -14.13 6.93 2.81
C LEU A 47 -13.82 5.63 2.08
N ILE A 48 -12.81 5.64 1.22
CA ILE A 48 -12.29 4.46 0.53
C ILE A 48 -10.82 4.26 0.94
N SER A 49 -10.51 3.12 1.56
CA SER A 49 -9.15 2.78 1.96
C SER A 49 -8.26 2.49 0.74
N VAL A 50 -7.08 3.10 0.70
CA VAL A 50 -6.01 2.82 -0.28
C VAL A 50 -4.78 2.25 0.43
N ASP A 51 -4.98 1.10 1.07
CA ASP A 51 -3.98 0.42 1.89
C ASP A 51 -3.96 -1.09 1.62
N SER A 52 -2.81 -1.64 1.24
CA SER A 52 -2.67 -3.07 0.93
C SER A 52 -2.66 -3.98 2.16
N ALA A 53 -2.68 -3.44 3.37
CA ALA A 53 -2.70 -4.20 4.61
C ALA A 53 -4.04 -4.10 5.35
N LEU A 54 -4.74 -2.96 5.28
CA LEU A 54 -6.05 -2.78 5.94
C LEU A 54 -7.16 -3.67 5.37
N ILE A 55 -6.97 -4.19 4.17
CA ILE A 55 -7.88 -5.15 3.51
C ILE A 55 -8.00 -6.49 4.26
N TYR A 56 -6.98 -6.88 5.03
CA TYR A 56 -6.95 -8.19 5.69
C TYR A 56 -7.73 -8.16 6.99
N ARG A 57 -8.65 -9.10 7.13
CA ARG A 57 -9.34 -9.39 8.37
C ARG A 57 -8.36 -9.76 9.47
N GLU A 58 -8.69 -9.35 10.69
CA GLU A 58 -7.96 -9.72 11.92
C GLU A 58 -6.52 -9.17 12.03
N MET A 59 -5.99 -8.54 10.98
CA MET A 59 -4.74 -7.79 10.99
C MET A 59 -5.00 -6.32 11.37
N ASN A 60 -5.04 -6.03 12.67
CA ASN A 60 -5.57 -4.78 13.21
C ASN A 60 -4.48 -3.86 13.78
N ILE A 61 -3.78 -4.31 14.81
CA ILE A 61 -2.77 -3.54 15.54
C ILE A 61 -1.60 -3.23 14.62
N GLY A 62 -1.04 -4.25 13.96
CA GLY A 62 0.18 -4.10 13.15
C GLY A 62 -0.01 -3.25 11.89
N THR A 63 -1.24 -3.15 11.41
CA THR A 63 -1.60 -2.32 10.26
C THR A 63 -2.04 -0.92 10.68
N ALA A 64 -2.24 -0.68 11.98
CA ALA A 64 -2.91 0.49 12.54
C ALA A 64 -4.28 0.74 11.90
N LYS A 65 -5.06 -0.34 11.79
CA LYS A 65 -6.45 -0.26 11.36
C LYS A 65 -7.26 0.55 12.36
N PRO A 66 -8.18 1.42 11.89
CA PRO A 66 -9.18 2.00 12.76
C PRO A 66 -9.88 0.92 13.60
N THR A 67 -10.12 1.21 14.87
CA THR A 67 -10.80 0.28 15.78
C THR A 67 -12.22 -0.02 15.32
N THR A 68 -12.82 -1.11 15.78
CA THR A 68 -14.22 -1.45 15.45
C THR A 68 -15.20 -0.32 15.78
N LYS A 69 -14.96 0.43 16.86
CA LYS A 69 -15.78 1.61 17.23
C LYS A 69 -15.61 2.75 16.24
N GLU A 70 -14.38 2.98 15.77
CA GLU A 70 -14.11 3.99 14.76
C GLU A 70 -14.68 3.59 13.40
N LEU A 71 -14.52 2.35 12.95
CA LEU A 71 -15.11 1.86 11.68
C LEU A 71 -16.63 1.89 11.70
N ALA A 72 -17.26 1.65 12.86
CA ALA A 72 -18.71 1.79 13.00
C ALA A 72 -19.18 3.25 12.84
N ARG A 73 -18.36 4.23 13.26
CA ARG A 73 -18.67 5.66 13.14
C ARG A 73 -18.24 6.23 11.78
N TYR A 74 -17.11 5.79 11.26
CA TYR A 74 -16.47 6.21 10.02
C TYR A 74 -16.22 4.97 9.16
N PRO A 75 -17.26 4.43 8.49
CA PRO A 75 -17.11 3.29 7.60
C PRO A 75 -16.07 3.59 6.52
N HIS A 76 -15.09 2.69 6.40
CA HIS A 76 -14.12 2.72 5.31
C HIS A 76 -14.41 1.55 4.39
N HIS A 77 -14.65 1.83 3.11
CA HIS A 77 -14.64 0.80 2.09
C HIS A 77 -13.23 0.20 1.96
N LEU A 78 -13.14 -1.05 1.53
CA LEU A 78 -11.87 -1.78 1.34
C LEU A 78 -11.06 -1.98 2.64
N VAL A 79 -11.75 -2.18 3.76
CA VAL A 79 -11.19 -2.63 5.04
C VAL A 79 -11.86 -3.96 5.40
N ASP A 80 -11.10 -4.94 5.90
CA ASP A 80 -11.61 -6.26 6.30
C ASP A 80 -12.34 -7.06 5.19
N ILE A 81 -11.91 -6.87 3.94
CA ILE A 81 -12.56 -7.48 2.76
C ILE A 81 -12.08 -8.90 2.46
N ILE A 82 -10.88 -9.29 2.88
CA ILE A 82 -10.30 -10.61 2.60
C ILE A 82 -9.62 -11.24 3.83
N ASP A 83 -9.47 -12.55 3.84
CA ASP A 83 -8.76 -13.29 4.88
C ASP A 83 -7.22 -13.21 4.68
N PRO A 84 -6.41 -13.31 5.76
CA PRO A 84 -4.95 -13.23 5.68
C PRO A 84 -4.24 -14.25 4.77
N VAL A 85 -4.92 -15.35 4.43
CA VAL A 85 -4.40 -16.39 3.51
C VAL A 85 -4.63 -16.06 2.03
N GLN A 86 -5.51 -15.10 1.75
CA GLN A 86 -5.85 -14.68 0.40
C GLN A 86 -4.85 -13.64 -0.11
N SER A 87 -4.83 -13.44 -1.43
CA SER A 87 -4.07 -12.36 -2.07
C SER A 87 -5.03 -11.35 -2.69
N TYR A 88 -4.62 -10.10 -2.76
CA TYR A 88 -5.36 -9.02 -3.42
C TYR A 88 -4.43 -8.27 -4.36
N SER A 89 -4.83 -8.19 -5.62
CA SER A 89 -4.04 -7.60 -6.69
C SER A 89 -4.37 -6.12 -6.88
N VAL A 90 -3.49 -5.41 -7.59
CA VAL A 90 -3.74 -4.02 -7.97
C VAL A 90 -4.89 -3.91 -8.97
N ALA A 91 -5.09 -4.91 -9.82
CA ALA A 91 -6.20 -4.96 -10.77
C ALA A 91 -7.55 -5.08 -10.06
N GLU A 92 -7.66 -5.99 -9.08
CA GLU A 92 -8.85 -6.10 -8.21
C GLU A 92 -9.13 -4.79 -7.47
N PHE A 93 -8.10 -4.16 -6.90
CA PHE A 93 -8.22 -2.86 -6.26
C PHE A 93 -8.78 -1.78 -7.21
N VAL A 94 -8.26 -1.66 -8.43
CA VAL A 94 -8.75 -0.67 -9.40
C VAL A 94 -10.21 -0.93 -9.76
N SER A 95 -10.58 -2.20 -9.99
CA SER A 95 -11.96 -2.59 -10.28
C SER A 95 -12.92 -2.25 -9.14
N ASP A 96 -12.54 -2.57 -7.90
CA ASP A 96 -13.34 -2.26 -6.72
C ASP A 96 -13.50 -0.76 -6.50
N VAL A 97 -12.42 0.01 -6.64
CA VAL A 97 -12.45 1.48 -6.52
C VAL A 97 -13.33 2.10 -7.61
N ALA A 98 -13.26 1.62 -8.84
CA ALA A 98 -14.13 2.11 -9.92
C ALA A 98 -15.62 1.96 -9.58
N ARG A 99 -16.02 0.79 -9.08
CA ARG A 99 -17.39 0.53 -8.62
C ARG A 99 -17.78 1.42 -7.43
N LEU A 100 -16.87 1.60 -6.48
CA LEU A 100 -17.11 2.40 -5.28
C LEU A 100 -17.23 3.90 -5.57
N ILE A 101 -16.42 4.43 -6.49
CA ILE A 101 -16.52 5.82 -6.93
C ILE A 101 -17.90 6.10 -7.52
N GLU A 102 -18.36 5.23 -8.42
CA GLU A 102 -19.70 5.35 -9.02
C GLU A 102 -20.80 5.29 -7.96
N ALA A 103 -20.71 4.35 -7.01
CA ALA A 103 -21.67 4.24 -5.92
C ALA A 103 -21.70 5.50 -5.01
N CYS A 104 -20.53 6.08 -4.72
CA CYS A 104 -20.44 7.32 -3.94
C CYS A 104 -21.14 8.47 -4.67
N HIS A 105 -20.84 8.67 -5.96
CA HIS A 105 -21.46 9.73 -6.77
C HIS A 105 -22.97 9.56 -6.90
N GLN A 106 -23.46 8.32 -7.09
CA GLN A 106 -24.90 8.01 -7.11
C GLN A 106 -25.60 8.37 -5.78
N ASN A 107 -24.89 8.30 -4.66
CA ASN A 107 -25.38 8.72 -3.35
C ASN A 107 -25.20 10.22 -3.06
N GLY A 108 -24.72 11.01 -4.03
CA GLY A 108 -24.42 12.43 -3.85
C GLY A 108 -23.23 12.69 -2.93
N LYS A 109 -22.29 11.73 -2.86
CA LYS A 109 -21.09 11.78 -2.01
C LYS A 109 -19.83 11.87 -2.86
N ILE A 110 -18.83 12.54 -2.31
CA ILE A 110 -17.49 12.62 -2.90
C ILE A 110 -16.63 11.48 -2.34
N PRO A 111 -16.16 10.54 -3.18
CA PRO A 111 -15.24 9.51 -2.73
C PRO A 111 -13.91 10.13 -2.30
N LEU A 112 -13.56 9.89 -1.03
CA LEU A 112 -12.30 10.28 -0.42
C LEU A 112 -11.42 9.03 -0.26
N LEU A 113 -10.49 8.87 -1.19
CA LEU A 113 -9.51 7.81 -1.22
C LEU A 113 -8.38 8.16 -0.24
N VAL A 114 -8.22 7.37 0.82
CA VAL A 114 -7.26 7.65 1.91
C VAL A 114 -6.33 6.48 2.10
N GLY A 115 -5.02 6.71 2.02
CA GLY A 115 -4.08 5.62 2.24
C GLY A 115 -2.64 5.90 1.89
N GLY A 116 -1.80 4.88 2.06
CA GLY A 116 -0.35 4.94 1.90
C GLY A 116 0.20 4.05 0.78
N THR A 117 -0.63 3.30 0.06
CA THR A 117 -0.15 2.36 -0.95
C THR A 117 0.04 3.06 -2.28
N MET A 118 1.23 3.63 -2.48
CA MET A 118 1.50 4.50 -3.64
C MET A 118 1.38 3.77 -4.99
N MET A 119 1.60 2.46 -5.02
CA MET A 119 1.38 1.66 -6.24
C MET A 119 -0.10 1.63 -6.65
N TYR A 120 -1.01 1.63 -5.68
CA TYR A 120 -2.45 1.68 -5.94
C TYR A 120 -2.85 3.04 -6.53
N TYR A 121 -2.35 4.14 -5.95
CA TYR A 121 -2.56 5.47 -6.54
C TYR A 121 -1.96 5.60 -7.94
N MET A 122 -0.77 5.06 -8.17
CA MET A 122 -0.18 5.03 -9.52
C MET A 122 -1.05 4.26 -10.52
N ALA A 123 -1.66 3.16 -10.11
CA ALA A 123 -2.61 2.43 -10.95
C ALA A 123 -3.88 3.26 -11.26
N LEU A 124 -4.38 4.04 -10.29
CA LEU A 124 -5.55 4.89 -10.49
C LEU A 124 -5.25 6.12 -11.36
N LEU A 125 -4.07 6.75 -11.18
CA LEU A 125 -3.71 8.04 -11.77
C LEU A 125 -2.93 7.93 -13.08
N ASP A 126 -2.05 6.93 -13.23
CA ASP A 126 -1.22 6.69 -14.43
C ASP A 126 -1.66 5.44 -15.20
N GLY A 127 -2.46 4.57 -14.57
CA GLY A 127 -2.93 3.32 -15.15
C GLY A 127 -1.98 2.15 -14.96
N LEU A 128 -2.50 0.96 -15.25
CA LEU A 128 -1.70 -0.26 -15.35
C LEU A 128 -1.43 -0.58 -16.81
N SER A 129 -0.26 -1.14 -17.09
CA SER A 129 -0.05 -1.84 -18.36
C SER A 129 -1.00 -3.04 -18.41
N PRO A 130 -1.56 -3.38 -19.58
CA PRO A 130 -2.55 -4.45 -19.74
C PRO A 130 -1.89 -5.85 -19.70
N VAL A 131 -1.04 -6.09 -18.70
CA VAL A 131 -0.39 -7.39 -18.47
C VAL A 131 -1.46 -8.36 -17.94
N PRO A 132 -1.65 -9.55 -18.56
CA PRO A 132 -2.62 -10.52 -18.11
C PRO A 132 -2.42 -10.98 -16.67
N ASP A 133 -3.49 -11.37 -15.98
CA ASP A 133 -3.42 -11.93 -14.63
C ASP A 133 -2.56 -13.20 -14.57
N SER A 134 -2.04 -13.50 -13.38
CA SER A 134 -1.25 -14.70 -13.11
C SER A 134 -2.06 -15.98 -13.31
N ASP A 135 -1.58 -16.87 -14.17
CA ASP A 135 -1.98 -18.28 -14.17
C ASP A 135 -1.27 -19.04 -13.02
N GLU A 136 -2.06 -19.67 -12.15
CA GLU A 136 -1.54 -20.36 -10.95
C GLU A 136 -0.60 -21.52 -11.30
N ALA A 137 -0.90 -22.29 -12.35
CA ALA A 137 -0.07 -23.42 -12.77
C ALA A 137 1.27 -22.93 -13.34
N VAL A 138 1.26 -21.84 -14.12
CA VAL A 138 2.49 -21.21 -14.63
C VAL A 138 3.31 -20.64 -13.47
N ARG A 139 2.66 -19.96 -12.52
CA ARG A 139 3.34 -19.39 -11.35
C ARG A 139 4.01 -20.46 -10.49
N LEU A 140 3.32 -21.58 -10.22
CA LEU A 140 3.90 -22.71 -9.49
C LEU A 140 5.09 -23.31 -10.24
N ARG A 141 4.99 -23.46 -11.58
CA ARG A 141 6.08 -23.97 -12.41
C ARG A 141 7.32 -23.06 -12.36
N VAL A 142 7.15 -21.74 -12.47
CA VAL A 142 8.28 -20.80 -12.41
C VAL A 142 8.88 -20.75 -11.01
N GLU A 143 8.05 -20.86 -9.98
CA GLU A 143 8.50 -20.93 -8.59
C GLU A 143 9.32 -22.20 -8.32
N GLN A 144 8.85 -23.36 -8.80
CA GLN A 144 9.59 -24.62 -8.72
C GLN A 144 10.93 -24.51 -9.45
N TRP A 145 10.94 -23.96 -10.66
CA TRP A 145 12.18 -23.73 -11.42
C TRP A 145 13.16 -22.85 -10.63
N ARG A 146 12.67 -21.78 -9.99
CA ARG A 146 13.49 -20.94 -9.11
C ARG A 146 14.08 -21.70 -7.93
N GLN A 147 13.33 -22.62 -7.34
CA GLN A 147 13.77 -23.40 -6.19
C GLN A 147 14.82 -24.44 -6.57
N GLU A 148 14.69 -25.07 -7.74
CA GLU A 148 15.59 -26.11 -8.23
C GLU A 148 16.89 -25.53 -8.82
N ASP A 149 16.79 -24.53 -9.69
CA ASP A 149 17.93 -24.00 -10.46
C ASP A 149 18.41 -22.61 -9.99
N GLY A 150 17.69 -22.00 -9.06
CA GLY A 150 18.00 -20.67 -8.53
C GLY A 150 17.50 -19.51 -9.41
N ILE A 151 17.62 -18.30 -8.87
CA ILE A 151 17.17 -17.08 -9.56
C ILE A 151 18.04 -16.72 -10.78
N ASP A 152 19.32 -17.08 -10.76
CA ASP A 152 20.24 -16.79 -11.87
C ASP A 152 19.85 -17.52 -13.15
N ALA A 153 19.29 -18.74 -13.04
CA ALA A 153 18.76 -19.49 -14.17
C ALA A 153 17.57 -18.77 -14.82
N LEU A 154 16.61 -18.28 -14.01
CA LEU A 154 15.50 -17.47 -14.50
C LEU A 154 15.97 -16.15 -15.10
N TYR A 155 16.97 -15.49 -14.50
CA TYR A 155 17.52 -14.24 -14.99
C TYR A 155 18.24 -14.43 -16.35
N GLY A 156 18.97 -15.53 -16.53
CA GLY A 156 19.58 -15.90 -17.81
C GLY A 156 18.56 -16.33 -18.86
N TYR A 157 17.45 -16.95 -18.47
CA TYR A 157 16.33 -17.19 -19.38
C TYR A 157 15.68 -15.87 -19.82
N LEU A 158 15.46 -14.94 -18.89
CA LEU A 158 14.90 -13.62 -19.16
C LEU A 158 15.73 -12.83 -20.17
N GLU A 159 17.07 -12.96 -20.15
CA GLU A 159 17.95 -12.33 -21.15
C GLU A 159 17.58 -12.71 -22.59
N LYS A 160 17.18 -13.96 -22.81
CA LYS A 160 16.87 -14.49 -24.14
C LYS A 160 15.49 -14.06 -24.62
N VAL A 161 14.51 -14.00 -23.72
CA VAL A 161 13.09 -13.78 -24.07
C VAL A 161 12.64 -12.33 -23.91
N ASP A 162 13.26 -11.57 -23.01
CA ASP A 162 13.02 -10.14 -22.79
C ASP A 162 14.33 -9.41 -22.41
N PRO A 163 15.21 -9.13 -23.39
CA PRO A 163 16.49 -8.44 -23.17
C PRO A 163 16.31 -7.01 -22.61
N ILE A 164 15.14 -6.39 -22.77
CA ILE A 164 14.84 -5.05 -22.26
C ILE A 164 14.63 -5.13 -20.74
N SER A 165 13.76 -6.03 -20.28
CA SER A 165 13.54 -6.23 -18.85
C SER A 165 14.80 -6.74 -18.16
N HIS A 166 15.54 -7.68 -18.77
CA HIS A 166 16.80 -8.18 -18.22
C HIS A 166 17.78 -7.04 -17.91
N ARG A 167 18.03 -6.12 -18.86
CA ARG A 167 18.93 -4.98 -18.64
C ARG A 167 18.45 -3.99 -17.58
N ARG A 168 17.14 -3.88 -17.37
CA ARG A 168 16.54 -2.93 -16.43
C ARG A 168 16.48 -3.49 -15.00
N LEU A 169 16.27 -4.79 -14.85
CA LEU A 169 16.10 -5.45 -13.55
C LEU A 169 17.45 -5.82 -12.95
N ASN A 170 17.59 -5.66 -11.64
CA ASN A 170 18.75 -6.23 -10.93
C ASN A 170 18.57 -7.75 -10.85
N ALA A 171 19.64 -8.52 -10.99
CA ALA A 171 19.62 -9.99 -10.88
C ALA A 171 19.03 -10.50 -9.55
N THR A 172 19.09 -9.69 -8.50
CA THR A 172 18.52 -9.99 -7.17
C THR A 172 17.04 -9.64 -7.03
N ASP A 173 16.40 -9.05 -8.05
CA ASP A 173 14.97 -8.70 -8.04
C ASP A 173 14.11 -9.92 -8.39
N THR A 174 14.13 -10.90 -7.47
CA THR A 174 13.49 -12.21 -7.62
C THR A 174 12.03 -12.09 -8.06
N GLN A 175 11.28 -11.18 -7.44
CA GLN A 175 9.85 -11.03 -7.73
C GLN A 175 9.60 -10.54 -9.15
N ARG A 176 10.32 -9.51 -9.62
CA ARG A 176 10.10 -8.97 -10.97
C ARG A 176 10.63 -9.89 -12.06
N ILE A 177 11.74 -10.59 -11.80
CA ILE A 177 12.28 -11.60 -12.72
C ILE A 177 11.29 -12.75 -12.87
N THR A 178 10.84 -13.35 -11.76
CA THR A 178 9.83 -14.42 -11.78
C THR A 178 8.57 -14.00 -12.52
N ARG A 179 8.05 -12.78 -12.25
CA ARG A 179 6.86 -12.27 -12.95
C ARG A 179 7.09 -12.06 -14.45
N ALA A 180 8.26 -11.56 -14.86
CA ALA A 180 8.57 -11.35 -16.27
C ALA A 180 8.61 -12.68 -17.04
N VAL A 181 9.23 -13.70 -16.45
CA VAL A 181 9.27 -15.06 -17.02
C VAL A 181 7.88 -15.69 -17.04
N GLU A 182 7.11 -15.57 -15.96
CA GLU A 182 5.72 -16.05 -15.88
C GLU A 182 4.85 -15.46 -17.00
N VAL A 183 4.88 -14.14 -17.19
CA VAL A 183 4.11 -13.46 -18.26
C VAL A 183 4.51 -13.99 -19.63
N TYR A 184 5.82 -14.14 -19.89
CA TYR A 184 6.28 -14.67 -21.16
C TYR A 184 5.80 -16.11 -21.40
N LEU A 185 5.95 -17.00 -20.42
CA LEU A 185 5.51 -18.39 -20.54
C LEU A 185 4.00 -18.55 -20.73
N GLN A 186 3.21 -17.62 -20.20
CA GLN A 186 1.74 -17.63 -20.34
C GLN A 186 1.26 -17.04 -21.67
N THR A 187 2.00 -16.08 -22.23
CA THR A 187 1.49 -15.24 -23.33
C THR A 187 2.34 -15.27 -24.60
N ASP A 188 3.50 -15.92 -24.57
CA ASP A 188 4.57 -15.82 -25.58
C ASP A 188 4.98 -14.37 -25.92
N THR A 189 4.63 -13.40 -25.06
CA THR A 189 4.88 -11.98 -25.24
C THR A 189 5.67 -11.42 -24.06
N ALA A 190 6.74 -10.69 -24.33
CA ALA A 190 7.62 -10.16 -23.29
C ALA A 190 6.89 -9.11 -22.42
N ILE A 191 7.19 -9.08 -21.12
CA ILE A 191 6.58 -8.09 -20.21
C ILE A 191 6.96 -6.65 -20.59
N SER A 192 8.14 -6.44 -21.18
CA SER A 192 8.55 -5.13 -21.70
C SER A 192 7.69 -4.66 -22.87
N ASP A 193 7.15 -5.56 -23.70
CA ASP A 193 6.25 -5.23 -24.80
C ASP A 193 4.88 -4.81 -24.27
N TRP A 194 4.33 -5.54 -23.30
CA TRP A 194 3.11 -5.14 -22.58
C TRP A 194 3.25 -3.77 -21.92
N GLN A 195 4.44 -3.45 -21.41
CA GLN A 195 4.72 -2.16 -20.76
C GLN A 195 4.79 -0.98 -21.72
N GLN A 196 4.92 -1.22 -23.04
CA GLN A 196 4.87 -0.18 -24.07
C GLN A 196 3.44 0.12 -24.53
N GLN A 197 2.48 -0.76 -24.23
CA GLN A 197 1.09 -0.54 -24.59
C GLN A 197 0.49 0.63 -23.78
N PRO A 198 -0.44 1.40 -24.37
CA PRO A 198 -1.05 2.54 -23.70
C PRO A 198 -1.77 2.07 -22.43
N LYS A 199 -1.48 2.76 -21.32
CA LYS A 199 -2.14 2.52 -20.04
C LYS A 199 -3.51 3.18 -20.02
N GLN A 200 -4.44 2.55 -19.33
CA GLN A 200 -5.72 3.17 -18.99
C GLN A 200 -5.74 3.42 -17.49
N ALA A 201 -5.76 4.70 -17.11
CA ALA A 201 -5.93 5.15 -15.75
C ALA A 201 -7.41 5.41 -15.48
N LEU A 202 -7.88 5.04 -14.29
CA LEU A 202 -9.25 5.35 -13.89
C LEU A 202 -9.49 6.88 -13.86
N ALA A 203 -8.46 7.64 -13.50
CA ALA A 203 -8.49 9.10 -13.45
C ALA A 203 -8.57 9.79 -14.83
N HIS A 204 -8.47 9.04 -15.94
CA HIS A 204 -8.70 9.59 -17.28
C HIS A 204 -10.19 9.70 -17.64
N ASN A 205 -11.10 9.28 -16.75
CA ASN A 205 -12.54 9.44 -16.94
C ASN A 205 -12.91 10.94 -17.01
N THR A 206 -13.41 11.38 -18.17
CA THR A 206 -13.77 12.77 -18.45
C THR A 206 -15.08 13.22 -17.78
N ASP A 207 -15.80 12.34 -17.10
CA ASP A 207 -17.01 12.70 -16.35
C ASP A 207 -16.71 13.00 -14.87
N GLN A 208 -15.44 12.92 -14.45
CA GLN A 208 -15.01 13.05 -13.06
C GLN A 208 -13.90 14.11 -12.90
N GLN A 209 -13.84 14.75 -11.73
CA GLN A 209 -12.76 15.69 -11.40
C GLN A 209 -11.83 15.10 -10.34
N TRP A 210 -10.63 14.69 -10.73
CA TRP A 210 -9.69 14.05 -9.81
C TRP A 210 -8.79 15.07 -9.11
N HIS A 211 -8.73 15.00 -7.78
CA HIS A 211 -7.86 15.83 -6.93
C HIS A 211 -6.82 14.94 -6.23
N ALA A 212 -5.57 15.05 -6.65
CA ALA A 212 -4.43 14.33 -6.07
C ALA A 212 -3.72 15.20 -5.03
N LEU A 213 -3.95 14.93 -3.74
CA LEU A 213 -3.42 15.74 -2.62
C LEU A 213 -2.29 14.97 -1.94
N ALA A 214 -1.05 15.36 -2.23
CA ALA A 214 0.16 14.73 -1.70
C ALA A 214 0.68 15.48 -0.46
N VAL A 215 0.73 14.82 0.70
CA VAL A 215 1.29 15.39 1.93
C VAL A 215 2.67 14.82 2.21
N MET A 216 3.66 15.71 2.34
CA MET A 216 5.06 15.40 2.50
C MET A 216 5.65 16.09 3.75
N PRO A 217 5.37 15.58 4.96
CA PRO A 217 5.89 16.16 6.21
C PRO A 217 7.42 16.22 6.30
N GLU A 218 7.91 16.91 7.31
CA GLU A 218 9.33 16.87 7.66
C GLU A 218 9.72 15.45 8.13
N ARG A 219 10.90 14.97 7.71
CA ARG A 219 11.31 13.56 7.90
C ARG A 219 11.60 13.23 9.36
N SER A 220 12.23 14.14 10.10
CA SER A 220 12.54 13.93 11.52
C SER A 220 11.26 13.85 12.36
N TRP A 221 10.28 14.71 12.07
CA TRP A 221 8.93 14.65 12.64
C TRP A 221 8.26 13.31 12.35
N LEU A 222 8.35 12.82 11.11
CA LEU A 222 7.76 11.53 10.75
C LEU A 222 8.45 10.35 11.46
N HIS A 223 9.78 10.39 11.60
CA HIS A 223 10.53 9.33 12.27
C HIS A 223 10.17 9.21 13.75
N GLN A 224 9.97 10.33 14.45
CA GLN A 224 9.52 10.34 15.85
C GLN A 224 8.14 9.70 15.99
N ARG A 225 7.21 10.02 15.08
CA ARG A 225 5.85 9.46 15.11
C ARG A 225 5.80 7.99 14.74
N ILE A 226 6.66 7.54 13.83
CA ILE A 226 6.81 6.11 13.50
C ILE A 226 7.24 5.33 14.75
N GLU A 227 8.20 5.86 15.50
CA GLU A 227 8.70 5.25 16.73
C GLU A 227 7.61 5.17 17.79
N GLN A 228 6.94 6.29 18.08
CA GLN A 228 5.80 6.35 19.00
C GLN A 228 4.69 5.37 18.61
N ARG A 229 4.37 5.27 17.31
CA ARG A 229 3.32 4.36 16.84
C ARG A 229 3.71 2.88 17.01
N LEU A 230 4.97 2.54 16.81
CA LEU A 230 5.45 1.17 17.05
C LEU A 230 5.41 0.85 18.55
N ASP A 231 5.80 1.78 19.41
CA ASP A 231 5.71 1.59 20.87
C ASP A 231 4.27 1.29 21.31
N ILE A 232 3.29 2.01 20.75
CA ILE A 232 1.86 1.76 20.97
C ILE A 232 1.50 0.34 20.49
N MET A 233 1.89 -0.05 19.27
CA MET A 233 1.60 -1.39 18.74
C MET A 233 2.16 -2.52 19.62
N TRP A 234 3.35 -2.33 20.20
CA TRP A 234 3.92 -3.31 21.12
C TRP A 234 3.13 -3.41 22.41
N GLN A 235 2.71 -2.27 22.97
CA GLN A 235 1.90 -2.20 24.19
C GLN A 235 0.48 -2.78 24.00
N GLU A 236 -0.10 -2.58 22.82
CA GLU A 236 -1.43 -3.11 22.46
C GLU A 236 -1.42 -4.61 22.15
N GLY A 237 -0.25 -5.23 22.02
CA GLY A 237 -0.12 -6.67 21.87
C GLY A 237 0.01 -7.16 20.42
N LEU A 238 0.76 -6.46 19.56
CA LEU A 238 1.06 -6.91 18.19
C LEU A 238 1.59 -8.35 18.13
N VAL A 239 2.43 -8.78 19.08
CA VAL A 239 2.92 -10.16 19.12
C VAL A 239 1.78 -11.16 19.34
N ALA A 240 0.84 -10.84 20.24
CA ALA A 240 -0.32 -11.68 20.52
C ALA A 240 -1.27 -11.75 19.32
N GLU A 241 -1.43 -10.66 18.56
CA GLU A 241 -2.20 -10.68 17.32
C GLU A 241 -1.60 -11.63 16.29
N VAL A 242 -0.28 -11.57 16.08
CA VAL A 242 0.41 -12.46 15.12
C VAL A 242 0.32 -13.92 15.56
N LEU A 243 0.46 -14.20 16.86
CA LEU A 243 0.24 -15.54 17.41
C LEU A 243 -1.17 -16.03 17.11
N GLY A 244 -2.20 -15.23 17.40
CA GLY A 244 -3.58 -15.59 17.11
C GLY A 244 -3.83 -15.83 15.62
N LEU A 245 -3.16 -15.10 14.71
CA LEU A 245 -3.23 -15.36 13.27
C LEU A 245 -2.63 -16.72 12.90
N LEU A 246 -1.45 -17.05 13.41
CA LEU A 246 -0.77 -18.33 13.17
C LEU A 246 -1.57 -19.52 13.73
N GLU A 247 -2.22 -19.34 14.88
CA GLU A 247 -3.07 -20.38 15.50
C GLU A 247 -4.31 -20.72 14.66
N ARG A 248 -4.86 -19.75 13.92
CA ARG A 248 -6.16 -19.89 13.24
C ARG A 248 -6.05 -20.17 11.74
N HIS A 249 -4.95 -19.76 11.11
CA HIS A 249 -4.83 -19.75 9.65
C HIS A 249 -3.59 -20.52 9.18
N SER A 250 -3.70 -21.22 8.04
CA SER A 250 -2.58 -21.84 7.34
C SER A 250 -1.73 -20.78 6.62
N LEU A 251 -0.95 -20.05 7.39
CA LEU A 251 -0.09 -18.97 6.91
C LEU A 251 1.29 -19.49 6.47
N THR A 252 1.88 -18.82 5.50
CA THR A 252 3.28 -19.02 5.09
C THR A 252 4.05 -17.70 5.18
N PRO A 253 5.38 -17.73 5.39
CA PRO A 253 6.18 -16.52 5.55
C PRO A 253 6.22 -15.61 4.30
N ASN A 254 5.85 -16.13 3.14
CA ASN A 254 5.90 -15.45 1.84
C ASN A 254 4.57 -14.83 1.42
N MET A 255 3.47 -15.08 2.13
CA MET A 255 2.18 -14.45 1.87
C MET A 255 2.25 -12.93 2.00
N PRO A 256 1.54 -12.15 1.17
CA PRO A 256 1.60 -10.69 1.23
C PRO A 256 1.21 -10.12 2.61
N SER A 257 0.22 -10.73 3.28
CA SER A 257 -0.16 -10.44 4.67
C SER A 257 1.02 -10.57 5.64
N MET A 258 1.75 -11.68 5.58
CA MET A 258 2.89 -11.97 6.45
C MET A 258 4.17 -11.20 6.08
N ARG A 259 4.20 -10.59 4.90
CA ARG A 259 5.27 -9.67 4.47
C ARG A 259 5.02 -8.22 4.90
N CYS A 260 3.87 -7.91 5.50
CA CYS A 260 3.61 -6.60 6.08
C CYS A 260 4.67 -6.25 7.15
N VAL A 261 5.01 -4.97 7.23
CA VAL A 261 5.91 -4.44 8.26
C VAL A 261 5.27 -4.65 9.64
N GLY A 262 6.07 -5.02 10.64
CA GLY A 262 5.58 -5.47 11.94
C GLY A 262 5.42 -7.00 11.94
N TYR A 263 4.47 -7.52 11.16
CA TYR A 263 4.17 -8.96 11.08
C TYR A 263 5.40 -9.80 10.71
N ARG A 264 6.10 -9.43 9.63
CA ARG A 264 7.31 -10.12 9.17
C ARG A 264 8.39 -10.20 10.25
N GLN A 265 8.55 -9.15 11.05
CA GLN A 265 9.55 -9.10 12.12
C GLN A 265 9.12 -9.95 13.32
N VAL A 266 7.83 -9.96 13.66
CA VAL A 266 7.32 -10.85 14.71
C VAL A 266 7.50 -12.31 14.31
N LEU A 267 7.23 -12.68 13.06
CA LEU A 267 7.50 -14.04 12.57
C LEU A 267 8.99 -14.42 12.71
N GLU A 268 9.90 -13.52 12.32
CA GLU A 268 11.34 -13.73 12.48
C GLU A 268 11.72 -13.96 13.96
N TYR A 269 11.19 -13.12 14.85
CA TYR A 269 11.39 -13.24 16.30
C TYR A 269 10.89 -14.58 16.83
N LEU A 270 9.68 -14.99 16.46
CA LEU A 270 9.09 -16.26 16.90
C LEU A 270 9.94 -17.46 16.46
N VAL A 271 10.51 -17.41 15.24
CA VAL A 271 11.44 -18.45 14.77
C VAL A 271 12.74 -18.45 15.58
N GLN A 272 13.31 -17.26 15.84
CA GLN A 272 14.56 -17.14 16.62
C GLN A 272 14.46 -17.67 18.05
N ILE A 273 13.28 -17.58 18.67
CA ILE A 273 13.03 -18.11 20.02
C ILE A 273 12.44 -19.52 20.02
N GLU A 274 12.33 -20.14 18.84
CA GLU A 274 11.74 -21.48 18.65
C GLU A 274 10.34 -21.60 19.26
N HIS A 275 9.48 -20.59 19.01
CA HIS A 275 8.16 -20.53 19.64
C HIS A 275 7.28 -21.74 19.26
N PRO A 276 6.56 -22.37 20.21
CA PRO A 276 5.75 -23.57 19.96
C PRO A 276 4.56 -23.37 19.02
N VAL A 277 4.24 -22.13 18.64
CA VAL A 277 3.19 -21.85 17.65
C VAL A 277 3.48 -22.51 16.29
N PHE A 278 4.73 -22.83 15.97
CA PHE A 278 5.03 -23.54 14.72
C PHE A 278 4.78 -25.06 14.79
N GLU A 279 4.38 -25.59 15.95
CA GLU A 279 4.01 -27.01 16.11
C GLU A 279 2.54 -27.28 15.75
N TYR A 280 1.74 -26.24 15.46
CA TYR A 280 0.38 -26.43 14.97
C TYR A 280 0.39 -27.15 13.62
N SER A 281 -0.41 -28.21 13.50
CA SER A 281 -0.41 -29.12 12.35
C SER A 281 -0.73 -28.48 11.00
N HIS A 282 -1.39 -27.33 11.00
CA HIS A 282 -1.77 -26.60 9.78
C HIS A 282 -0.71 -25.60 9.31
N LEU A 283 0.42 -25.51 10.02
CA LEU A 283 1.58 -24.71 9.65
C LEU A 283 2.73 -25.61 9.21
N ASP A 284 3.44 -25.18 8.17
CA ASP A 284 4.68 -25.83 7.75
C ASP A 284 5.86 -25.17 8.45
N LYS A 285 6.31 -25.78 9.55
CA LYS A 285 7.46 -25.31 10.35
C LYS A 285 8.72 -25.11 9.50
N ALA A 286 9.01 -26.01 8.56
CA ALA A 286 10.22 -25.94 7.76
C ALA A 286 10.23 -24.66 6.91
N LEU A 287 9.10 -24.31 6.28
CA LEU A 287 8.99 -23.08 5.49
C LEU A 287 9.31 -21.82 6.30
N PHE A 288 8.86 -21.73 7.56
CA PHE A 288 9.19 -20.59 8.42
C PHE A 288 10.68 -20.55 8.75
N TYR A 289 11.27 -21.69 9.14
CA TYR A 289 12.66 -21.74 9.56
C TYR A 289 13.62 -21.44 8.40
N ASP A 290 13.34 -21.99 7.22
CA ASP A 290 14.12 -21.72 5.99
C ASP A 290 14.04 -20.24 5.57
N ALA A 291 12.90 -19.57 5.83
CA ALA A 291 12.69 -18.18 5.45
C ALA A 291 13.38 -17.16 6.39
N PHE A 292 13.87 -17.57 7.56
CA PHE A 292 14.36 -16.65 8.60
C PHE A 292 15.70 -17.05 9.24
N LEU A 293 16.03 -18.35 9.30
CA LEU A 293 17.31 -18.78 9.85
C LEU A 293 18.41 -18.57 8.82
N THR A 294 19.49 -17.91 9.23
CA THR A 294 20.74 -17.85 8.47
C THR A 294 21.79 -18.76 9.11
N PRO A 295 22.66 -19.42 8.31
CA PRO A 295 23.64 -20.38 8.80
C PRO A 295 24.61 -19.83 9.86
N SER A 296 24.81 -18.52 9.93
CA SER A 296 25.72 -17.84 10.87
C SER A 296 25.20 -17.73 12.31
N SER A 297 24.03 -18.30 12.62
CA SER A 297 23.41 -18.23 13.96
C SER A 297 23.94 -19.28 14.95
N GLN A 298 24.80 -20.20 14.49
CA GLN A 298 25.24 -21.36 15.27
C GLN A 298 26.46 -21.10 16.17
N ASP A 299 27.11 -19.93 16.08
CA ASP A 299 28.31 -19.58 16.86
C ASP A 299 28.03 -18.57 17.99
N GLN A 300 26.99 -18.80 18.81
CA GLN A 300 26.79 -18.02 20.03
C GLN A 300 26.88 -18.89 21.30
N VAL A 301 27.99 -18.61 21.99
CA VAL A 301 28.37 -18.83 23.40
C VAL A 301 27.20 -19.09 24.35
N ALA A 302 27.45 -19.83 25.44
CA ALA A 302 26.53 -20.15 26.54
C ALA A 302 25.84 -18.91 27.18
N VAL A 303 24.86 -18.36 26.48
CA VAL A 303 23.95 -17.29 26.94
C VAL A 303 22.69 -17.95 27.48
N SER A 304 22.15 -17.45 28.59
CA SER A 304 20.93 -18.00 29.18
C SER A 304 19.72 -17.81 28.25
N THR A 305 18.71 -18.70 28.34
CA THR A 305 17.50 -18.63 27.50
C THR A 305 16.78 -17.28 27.61
N SER A 306 16.74 -16.70 28.82
CA SER A 306 16.10 -15.41 29.08
C SER A 306 16.85 -14.25 28.41
N GLU A 307 18.18 -14.26 28.42
CA GLU A 307 18.99 -13.26 27.73
C GLU A 307 18.81 -13.37 26.21
N ARG A 308 18.83 -14.59 25.66
CA ARG A 308 18.59 -14.82 24.22
C ARG A 308 17.25 -14.26 23.77
N GLN A 309 16.18 -14.53 24.52
CA GLN A 309 14.85 -14.00 24.22
C GLN A 309 14.81 -12.47 24.29
N ARG A 310 15.48 -11.86 25.28
CA ARG A 310 15.57 -10.39 25.39
C ARG A 310 16.29 -9.78 24.18
N LEU A 311 17.41 -10.37 23.76
CA LEU A 311 18.16 -9.93 22.58
C LEU A 311 17.33 -10.07 21.29
N ALA A 312 16.65 -11.19 21.09
CA ALA A 312 15.77 -11.41 19.95
C ALA A 312 14.62 -10.39 19.91
N CYS A 313 13.99 -10.11 21.05
CA CYS A 313 12.94 -9.10 21.16
C CYS A 313 13.44 -7.69 20.80
N GLN A 314 14.63 -7.31 21.29
CA GLN A 314 15.24 -6.02 20.94
C GLN A 314 15.57 -5.95 19.43
N GLN A 315 16.08 -7.03 18.83
CA GLN A 315 16.34 -7.11 17.39
C GLN A 315 15.05 -6.96 16.58
N MET A 316 13.97 -7.62 16.99
CA MET A 316 12.64 -7.49 16.37
C MET A 316 12.18 -6.04 16.32
N GLN A 317 12.22 -5.34 17.46
CA GLN A 317 11.79 -3.94 17.57
C GLN A 317 12.64 -3.03 16.68
N ASN A 318 13.97 -3.20 16.70
CA ASN A 318 14.90 -2.43 15.86
C ASN A 318 14.65 -2.66 14.37
N LYS A 319 14.45 -3.92 13.96
CA LYS A 319 14.15 -4.27 12.56
C LYS A 319 12.80 -3.72 12.12
N ALA A 320 11.79 -3.74 12.99
CA ALA A 320 10.46 -3.20 12.69
C ALA A 320 10.51 -1.67 12.52
N LEU A 321 11.25 -0.98 13.39
CA LEU A 321 11.50 0.47 13.27
C LEU A 321 12.21 0.81 11.95
N TYR A 322 13.29 0.08 11.64
CA TYR A 322 14.01 0.26 10.38
C TYR A 322 13.10 0.00 9.17
N ALA A 323 12.37 -1.11 9.16
CA ALA A 323 11.47 -1.48 8.07
C ALA A 323 10.36 -0.43 7.86
N THR A 324 9.80 0.12 8.94
CA THR A 324 8.76 1.16 8.86
C THR A 324 9.32 2.48 8.33
N ARG A 325 10.53 2.87 8.75
CA ARG A 325 11.23 4.05 8.19
C ARG A 325 11.55 3.86 6.70
N GLN A 326 11.96 2.65 6.28
CA GLN A 326 12.18 2.35 4.86
C GLN A 326 10.88 2.37 4.05
N LEU A 327 9.77 1.89 4.61
CA LEU A 327 8.45 2.01 3.99
C LEU A 327 8.08 3.48 3.77
N ALA A 328 8.19 4.31 4.81
CA ALA A 328 7.92 5.74 4.71
C ALA A 328 8.83 6.43 3.68
N LYS A 329 10.13 6.10 3.66
CA LYS A 329 11.08 6.60 2.65
C LYS A 329 10.65 6.23 1.23
N ARG A 330 10.21 4.98 0.99
CA ARG A 330 9.70 4.56 -0.32
C ARG A 330 8.42 5.31 -0.69
N GLN A 331 7.52 5.53 0.26
CA GLN A 331 6.31 6.35 0.04
C GLN A 331 6.68 7.78 -0.40
N TYR A 332 7.67 8.42 0.24
CA TYR A 332 8.20 9.72 -0.22
C TYR A 332 8.75 9.67 -1.65
N THR A 333 9.55 8.66 -1.98
CA THR A 333 10.10 8.51 -3.33
C THR A 333 8.98 8.43 -4.37
N TRP A 334 7.91 7.69 -4.06
CA TRP A 334 6.75 7.59 -4.94
C TRP A 334 5.96 8.89 -5.04
N LEU A 335 5.69 9.58 -3.93
CA LEU A 335 5.01 10.88 -3.94
C LEU A 335 5.76 11.89 -4.83
N ARG A 336 7.10 11.94 -4.74
CA ARG A 336 7.92 12.78 -5.63
C ARG A 336 7.82 12.38 -7.11
N LYS A 337 7.68 11.09 -7.40
CA LYS A 337 7.48 10.62 -8.77
C LYS A 337 6.08 10.98 -9.29
N LEU A 338 5.05 10.82 -8.46
CA LEU A 338 3.69 11.26 -8.78
C LEU A 338 3.70 12.74 -9.17
N THR A 339 4.39 13.59 -8.40
CA THR A 339 4.46 15.02 -8.70
C THR A 339 5.20 15.40 -9.98
N GLN A 340 5.87 14.43 -10.61
CA GLN A 340 6.63 14.61 -11.84
C GLN A 340 5.96 13.91 -13.04
N LEU A 341 4.79 13.30 -12.87
CA LEU A 341 4.11 12.63 -13.98
C LEU A 341 3.67 13.65 -15.02
N PRO A 342 3.99 13.44 -16.32
CA PRO A 342 3.57 14.34 -17.40
C PRO A 342 2.06 14.57 -17.46
N THR A 343 1.30 13.49 -17.20
CA THR A 343 -0.17 13.50 -17.12
C THR A 343 -0.73 14.38 -16.01
N LEU A 344 0.10 14.73 -15.01
CA LEU A 344 -0.25 15.58 -13.88
C LEU A 344 0.43 16.96 -13.94
N SER A 345 1.40 17.17 -14.84
CA SER A 345 2.24 18.38 -14.88
C SER A 345 1.73 19.49 -15.80
N ASP A 346 0.80 19.19 -16.71
CA ASP A 346 0.28 20.18 -17.69
C ASP A 346 -0.71 21.20 -17.11
N THR A 347 -0.93 21.23 -15.80
CA THR A 347 -1.80 22.20 -15.10
C THR A 347 -1.11 23.02 -14.03
N TRP A 348 0.06 23.57 -14.37
CA TRP A 348 0.51 24.80 -13.74
C TRP A 348 -0.25 25.98 -14.36
N VAL A 349 -1.37 26.37 -13.75
CA VAL A 349 -1.89 27.73 -13.92
C VAL A 349 -1.18 28.59 -12.89
N ASP A 350 -0.06 29.18 -13.31
CA ASP A 350 0.47 30.37 -12.65
C ASP A 350 -0.61 31.45 -12.77
N SER A 351 -0.97 32.11 -11.67
CA SER A 351 -2.12 33.02 -11.60
C SER A 351 -1.87 34.37 -12.32
N THR A 352 -0.96 34.40 -13.29
CA THR A 352 -0.67 35.55 -14.15
C THR A 352 -0.38 35.08 -15.59
N HIS A 353 -1.17 35.58 -16.55
CA HIS A 353 -1.03 35.51 -18.02
C HIS A 353 -1.77 34.41 -18.83
N SER A 354 -3.00 34.77 -19.24
CA SER A 354 -3.51 34.91 -20.63
C SER A 354 -3.23 33.85 -21.74
N LEU A 355 -4.33 33.23 -22.18
CA LEU A 355 -4.78 32.90 -23.56
C LEU A 355 -3.84 32.12 -24.50
N ALA A 356 -4.21 30.85 -24.76
CA ALA A 356 -3.78 30.10 -25.95
C ALA A 356 -4.99 29.43 -26.65
N HIS A 357 -4.90 29.34 -27.98
CA HIS A 357 -5.96 29.08 -28.97
C HIS A 357 -6.67 27.70 -28.87
N PRO A 358 -7.95 27.61 -29.31
CA PRO A 358 -8.73 26.39 -29.31
C PRO A 358 -8.69 25.71 -30.68
N ASN A 359 -8.01 24.56 -30.78
CA ASN A 359 -8.35 23.43 -31.65
C ASN A 359 -7.27 22.34 -31.47
N ASP A 360 -7.70 21.09 -31.31
CA ASP A 360 -6.92 19.88 -30.96
C ASP A 360 -6.48 19.68 -29.50
N ARG A 361 -7.43 19.78 -28.57
CA ARG A 361 -7.31 19.06 -27.29
C ARG A 361 -8.57 18.23 -27.07
N GLN A 362 -8.47 16.90 -27.18
CA GLN A 362 -9.44 16.03 -26.51
C GLN A 362 -9.51 16.52 -25.06
N ALA A 363 -10.70 16.87 -24.61
CA ALA A 363 -10.92 17.46 -23.29
C ALA A 363 -10.69 16.41 -22.21
N VAL A 364 -9.43 16.10 -21.91
CA VAL A 364 -9.02 15.42 -20.70
C VAL A 364 -9.26 16.43 -19.58
N HIS A 365 -10.21 16.18 -18.69
CA HIS A 365 -10.27 16.97 -17.46
C HIS A 365 -8.95 16.74 -16.73
N PRO A 366 -8.14 17.79 -16.53
CA PRO A 366 -6.84 17.61 -15.94
C PRO A 366 -6.99 17.22 -14.47
N ILE A 367 -6.25 16.20 -14.06
CA ILE A 367 -6.14 15.81 -12.66
C ILE A 367 -5.48 16.98 -11.91
N THR A 368 -6.16 17.50 -10.90
CA THR A 368 -5.61 18.59 -10.06
C THR A 368 -4.65 18.00 -9.04
N LEU A 369 -3.36 18.22 -9.22
CA LEU A 369 -2.32 17.80 -8.29
C LEU A 369 -1.90 18.94 -7.37
N GLN A 370 -1.89 18.70 -6.06
CA GLN A 370 -1.38 19.65 -5.06
C GLN A 370 -0.49 18.97 -4.04
N THR A 371 0.56 19.67 -3.61
CA THR A 371 1.51 19.20 -2.60
C THR A 371 1.44 20.05 -1.35
N PHE A 372 1.48 19.41 -0.19
CA PHE A 372 1.39 20.06 1.11
C PHE A 372 2.43 19.52 2.07
N ASP A 373 2.91 20.36 2.99
CA ASP A 373 3.81 19.92 4.06
C ASP A 373 3.06 19.32 5.25
N THR A 374 1.78 19.68 5.44
CA THR A 374 1.00 19.28 6.61
C THR A 374 -0.45 18.91 6.25
N MET A 375 -1.09 18.10 7.09
CA MET A 375 -2.53 17.79 6.97
C MET A 375 -3.41 19.03 7.19
N ALA A 376 -2.95 20.00 7.99
CA ALA A 376 -3.69 21.24 8.21
C ALA A 376 -3.84 22.05 6.92
N HIS A 377 -2.80 22.13 6.09
CA HIS A 377 -2.91 22.84 4.81
C HIS A 377 -3.84 22.11 3.81
N VAL A 378 -3.91 20.78 3.85
CA VAL A 378 -4.89 20.03 3.06
C VAL A 378 -6.30 20.32 3.53
N ARG A 379 -6.51 20.35 4.85
CA ARG A 379 -7.79 20.70 5.45
C ARG A 379 -8.23 22.07 4.95
N ASP A 380 -7.38 23.09 5.09
CA ASP A 380 -7.69 24.46 4.67
C ASP A 380 -7.89 24.61 3.15
N TYR A 381 -7.52 23.61 2.35
CA TYR A 381 -7.82 23.54 0.92
C TYR A 381 -9.17 22.88 0.61
N LEU A 382 -9.60 21.88 1.40
CA LEU A 382 -10.85 21.14 1.20
C LEU A 382 -12.07 21.78 1.87
N TYR A 383 -11.82 22.58 2.90
CA TYR A 383 -12.74 23.57 3.45
C TYR A 383 -12.57 24.88 2.69
#